data_AF-A0ABD3W270-F1
#
_entry.id   AF-A0ABD3W270-F1
#
_cell.length_a   1.000
_cell.length_b   1.000
_cell.length_c   1.000
_cell.angle_alpha   90.00
_cell.angle_beta   90.00
_cell.angle_gamma   90.00
#
_symmetry.space_group_name_H-M   'P 1'
#
loop_
_entity.id
_entity.type
_entity.pdbx_description
1 polymer ?
#
loop_
_entity_poly.entity_id
_entity_poly.type
_entity_poly.pdbx_seq_one_letter_code
_entity_poly.pdbx_strand_id
1 'polypeptide(L)'
;TYNFAADGFHAAATNANLCLATGVRGGVDWMRKLAFRYRRIKEIYNSYRTNVGGLIGPQKRDTWVQLRQEIETLTDNWLTLALKSLSIINSRSNCVNVLVTTTQLVPALAKVLLYGLGGVFSIENIYSATKIGKESCFERVVSRFGRKCTYVVVGDGRDEESAAKQ
;
A
#
# COMPACT_ATOMS: atom_id res chain seq x y z
N THR A 1 -6.05 -22.28 12.38
CA THR A 1 -5.14 -21.16 12.00
C THR A 1 -4.13 -21.67 10.99
N TYR A 2 -3.90 -20.97 9.87
CA TYR A 2 -2.93 -21.38 8.85
C TYR A 2 -1.49 -21.06 9.29
N ASN A 3 -0.56 -22.01 9.20
CA ASN A 3 0.84 -21.83 9.62
C ASN A 3 1.73 -21.46 8.42
N PHE A 4 1.99 -20.16 8.24
CA PHE A 4 2.83 -19.65 7.15
C PHE A 4 4.31 -20.05 7.26
N ALA A 5 4.82 -20.39 8.44
CA ALA A 5 6.22 -20.76 8.64
C ALA A 5 6.51 -22.19 8.17
N ALA A 6 5.50 -23.07 8.26
CA ALA A 6 5.63 -24.49 7.93
C ALA A 6 5.08 -24.85 6.54
N ASP A 7 4.61 -23.88 5.73
CA ASP A 7 3.93 -24.17 4.47
C ASP A 7 4.87 -24.37 3.26
N GLY A 8 6.19 -24.34 3.48
CA GLY A 8 7.20 -24.60 2.44
C GLY A 8 7.19 -23.60 1.29
N PHE A 9 6.63 -22.39 1.48
CA PHE A 9 6.71 -21.34 0.47
C PHE A 9 8.11 -20.74 0.42
N HIS A 10 8.69 -20.71 -0.78
CA HIS A 10 9.96 -20.06 -1.05
C HIS A 10 9.79 -18.98 -2.12
N ALA A 11 10.62 -17.94 -2.04
CA ALA A 11 10.66 -16.91 -3.07
C ALA A 11 10.96 -17.56 -4.42
N ALA A 12 10.22 -17.17 -5.46
CA ALA A 12 10.56 -17.59 -6.82
C ALA A 12 11.99 -17.10 -7.10
N ALA A 13 12.87 -17.99 -7.57
CA ALA A 13 14.22 -17.62 -7.96
C ALA A 13 14.15 -16.46 -8.96
N THR A 14 14.99 -15.45 -8.77
CA THR A 14 15.01 -14.17 -9.50
C THR A 14 15.35 -14.29 -10.99
N ASN A 15 15.42 -15.50 -11.54
CA ASN A 15 15.63 -15.70 -12.96
C ASN A 15 14.29 -15.63 -13.68
N ALA A 16 14.20 -14.70 -14.62
CA ALA A 16 13.05 -14.37 -15.45
C ALA A 16 12.64 -15.47 -16.45
N ASN A 17 12.64 -16.72 -16.01
CA ASN A 17 11.91 -17.81 -16.63
C ASN A 17 11.14 -18.49 -15.52
N LEU A 18 9.82 -18.67 -15.70
CA LEU A 18 9.00 -19.50 -14.84
C LEU A 18 9.65 -20.89 -14.74
N CYS A 19 10.53 -21.07 -13.76
CA CYS A 19 11.09 -22.35 -13.42
C CYS A 19 9.97 -23.14 -12.76
N LEU A 20 9.26 -23.86 -13.63
CA LEU A 20 8.41 -25.00 -13.31
C LEU A 20 9.15 -25.86 -12.29
N ALA A 21 8.87 -25.63 -11.01
CA ALA A 21 9.08 -26.64 -9.99
C ALA A 21 8.23 -27.84 -10.42
N THR A 22 8.85 -28.77 -11.14
CA THR A 22 8.41 -30.15 -11.37
C THR A 22 6.88 -30.33 -11.32
N GLY A 23 6.23 -30.06 -12.45
CA GLY A 23 4.83 -30.38 -12.70
C GLY A 23 3.86 -29.20 -12.50
N VAL A 24 2.84 -29.15 -13.36
CA VAL A 24 1.76 -28.13 -13.40
C VAL A 24 1.10 -27.89 -12.03
N ARG A 25 1.19 -28.84 -11.08
CA ARG A 25 0.70 -28.72 -9.71
C ARG A 25 1.53 -27.79 -8.81
N GLY A 26 2.85 -27.66 -9.05
CA GLY A 26 3.74 -26.83 -8.23
C GLY A 26 3.45 -25.33 -8.35
N GLY A 27 3.17 -24.84 -9.57
CA GLY A 27 2.81 -23.45 -9.80
C GLY A 27 1.47 -23.05 -9.18
N VAL A 28 0.45 -23.93 -9.25
CA VAL A 28 -0.87 -23.67 -8.68
C VAL A 28 -0.83 -23.61 -7.15
N ASP A 29 -0.13 -24.54 -6.51
CA ASP A 29 0.05 -24.54 -5.05
C ASP A 29 0.85 -23.32 -4.58
N TRP A 30 1.92 -22.97 -5.30
CA TRP A 30 2.70 -21.76 -5.03
C TRP A 30 1.84 -20.48 -5.13
N MET A 31 1.03 -20.36 -6.19
CA MET A 31 0.12 -19.22 -6.37
C MET A 31 -0.95 -19.15 -5.27
N ARG A 32 -1.46 -20.30 -4.81
CA ARG A 32 -2.39 -20.35 -3.67
C ARG A 32 -1.74 -19.84 -2.38
N LYS A 33 -0.52 -20.28 -2.09
CA LYS A 33 0.28 -19.84 -0.92
C LYS A 33 0.62 -18.35 -1.00
N LEU A 34 0.89 -17.82 -2.20
CA LEU A 34 1.09 -16.40 -2.43
C LEU A 34 -0.20 -15.61 -2.14
N ALA A 35 -1.33 -16.05 -2.68
CA ALA A 35 -2.63 -15.41 -2.45
C ALA A 35 -3.01 -15.41 -0.95
N PHE A 36 -2.73 -16.50 -0.22
CA PHE A 36 -2.94 -16.54 1.23
C PHE A 36 -2.11 -15.50 1.99
N ARG A 37 -0.86 -15.26 1.58
CA ARG A 37 -0.03 -14.21 2.18
C ARG A 37 -0.60 -12.82 1.95
N TYR A 38 -0.99 -12.48 0.72
CA TYR A 38 -1.60 -11.18 0.43
C TYR A 38 -2.96 -10.99 1.10
N ARG A 39 -3.78 -12.04 1.18
CA ARG A 39 -5.03 -12.01 1.96
C ARG A 39 -4.76 -11.77 3.44
N ARG A 40 -3.75 -12.45 4.01
CA ARG A 40 -3.36 -12.23 5.41
C ARG A 40 -2.83 -10.82 5.66
N ILE A 41 -2.04 -10.27 4.73
CA ILE A 41 -1.58 -8.88 4.78
C ILE A 41 -2.78 -7.92 4.76
N LYS A 42 -3.79 -8.19 3.93
CA LYS A 42 -5.02 -7.41 3.87
C LYS A 42 -5.78 -7.44 5.20
N GLU A 43 -5.92 -8.61 5.81
CA GLU A 43 -6.52 -8.77 7.14
C GLU A 43 -5.76 -7.96 8.19
N ILE A 44 -4.42 -8.10 8.26
CA ILE A 44 -3.58 -7.36 9.21
C ILE A 44 -3.74 -5.85 9.01
N TYR A 45 -3.64 -5.37 7.77
CA TYR A 45 -3.82 -3.96 7.48
C TYR A 45 -5.18 -3.46 7.98
N ASN A 46 -6.27 -4.15 7.62
CA ASN A 46 -7.61 -3.71 8.01
C ASN A 46 -7.83 -3.76 9.53
N SER A 47 -7.29 -4.76 10.22
CA SER A 47 -7.40 -4.89 11.68
C SER A 47 -6.61 -3.82 12.44
N TYR A 48 -5.50 -3.34 11.88
CA TYR A 48 -4.56 -2.46 12.60
C TYR A 48 -4.39 -1.07 12.00
N ARG A 49 -5.07 -0.72 10.88
CA ARG A 49 -4.94 0.60 10.22
C ARG A 49 -5.30 1.80 11.09
N THR A 50 -6.07 1.58 12.16
CA THR A 50 -6.40 2.58 13.19
C THR A 50 -5.75 2.30 14.54
N ASN A 51 -5.00 1.20 14.68
CA ASN A 51 -4.37 0.78 15.94
C ASN A 51 -2.98 0.17 15.68
N VAL A 52 -2.09 0.92 15.03
CA VAL A 52 -0.75 0.44 14.64
C VAL A 52 0.10 0.09 15.87
N GLY A 53 -0.09 0.80 16.99
CA GLY A 53 0.57 0.49 18.27
C GLY A 53 0.29 -0.93 18.76
N GLY A 54 -0.93 -1.45 18.54
CA GLY A 54 -1.28 -2.83 18.85
C GLY A 54 -0.61 -3.87 17.94
N LEU A 55 -0.25 -3.49 16.71
CA LEU A 55 0.44 -4.38 15.77
C LEU A 55 1.93 -4.51 16.09
N ILE A 56 2.58 -3.38 16.37
CA ILE A 56 4.04 -3.33 16.59
C ILE A 56 4.44 -3.72 18.03
N GLY A 57 3.47 -3.76 18.94
CA GLY A 57 3.65 -4.13 20.34
C GLY A 57 4.12 -2.96 21.22
N PRO A 58 4.00 -3.07 22.55
CA PRO A 58 4.21 -1.97 23.48
C PRO A 58 5.63 -1.41 23.44
N GLN A 59 6.65 -2.27 23.40
CA GLN A 59 8.06 -1.85 23.38
C GLN A 59 8.40 -0.96 22.17
N LYS A 60 7.91 -1.33 20.97
CA LYS A 60 8.17 -0.56 19.75
C LYS A 60 7.25 0.64 19.62
N ARG A 61 6.07 0.60 20.26
CA ARG A 61 5.08 1.67 20.22
C ARG A 61 5.65 2.98 20.76
N ASP A 62 6.31 2.94 21.91
CA ASP A 62 6.79 4.17 22.56
C ASP A 62 7.88 4.84 21.70
N THR A 63 8.85 4.06 21.22
CA THR A 63 9.87 4.55 20.27
C THR A 63 9.25 5.07 18.97
N TRP A 64 8.24 4.39 18.44
CA TRP A 64 7.54 4.83 17.23
C TRP A 64 6.80 6.16 17.44
N VAL A 65 6.11 6.32 18.57
CA VAL A 65 5.41 7.57 18.91
C VAL A 65 6.40 8.72 19.07
N GLN A 66 7.52 8.50 19.78
CA GLN A 66 8.57 9.51 19.93
C GLN A 66 9.15 9.90 18.56
N LEU A 67 9.54 8.93 17.74
CA LEU A 67 10.07 9.19 16.40
C LEU A 67 9.08 9.97 15.53
N ARG A 68 7.77 9.67 15.64
CA ARG A 68 6.74 10.41 14.92
C ARG A 68 6.64 11.85 15.37
N GLN A 69 6.78 12.13 16.67
CA GLN A 69 6.81 13.50 17.19
C GLN A 69 8.04 14.27 16.68
N GLU A 70 9.22 13.66 16.73
CA GLU A 70 10.46 14.25 16.21
C GLU A 70 10.34 14.57 14.71
N ILE A 71 9.77 13.66 13.91
CA ILE A 71 9.51 13.89 12.48
C ILE A 71 8.54 15.07 12.27
N GLU A 72 7.43 15.16 13.01
CA GLU A 72 6.50 16.30 12.88
C GLU A 72 7.20 17.62 13.21
N THR A 73 8.02 17.67 14.25
CA THR A 73 8.78 18.87 14.62
C THR A 73 9.79 19.24 13.53
N LEU A 74 10.55 18.27 13.01
CA LEU A 74 11.56 18.51 11.96
C LEU A 74 10.97 18.90 10.61
N THR A 75 9.70 18.56 10.36
CA THR A 75 9.02 18.80 9.08
C THR A 75 7.94 19.87 9.18
N ASP A 76 7.95 20.68 10.23
CA ASP A 76 6.98 21.76 10.48
C ASP A 76 5.51 21.30 10.30
N ASN A 77 5.20 20.11 10.83
CA ASN A 77 3.89 19.48 10.76
C ASN A 77 3.40 19.12 9.34
N TRP A 78 4.31 18.87 8.39
CA TRP A 78 3.98 18.51 7.00
C TRP A 78 2.91 17.41 6.90
N LEU A 79 3.11 16.31 7.62
CA LEU A 79 2.21 15.17 7.57
C LEU A 79 0.87 15.46 8.24
N THR A 80 0.85 16.22 9.33
CA THR A 80 -0.40 16.73 9.93
C THR A 80 -1.20 17.56 8.92
N LEU A 81 -0.56 18.44 8.16
CA LEU A 81 -1.23 19.24 7.11
C LEU A 81 -1.76 18.37 5.97
N ALA A 82 -0.97 17.40 5.49
CA ALA A 82 -1.39 16.44 4.48
C ALA A 82 -2.61 15.61 4.95
N LEU A 83 -2.57 15.13 6.20
CA LEU A 83 -3.65 14.35 6.81
C LEU A 83 -4.95 15.14 6.96
N LYS A 84 -4.90 16.45 7.25
CA LYS A 84 -6.10 17.30 7.26
C LYS A 84 -6.78 17.29 5.88
N SER A 85 -6.01 17.51 4.82
CA SER A 85 -6.52 17.49 3.44
C SER A 85 -7.10 16.12 3.06
N LEU A 86 -6.37 15.04 3.33
CA LEU A 86 -6.82 13.67 3.06
C LEU A 86 -8.08 13.31 3.85
N SER A 87 -8.20 13.78 5.09
CA SER A 87 -9.37 13.53 5.95
C SER A 87 -10.62 14.26 5.45
N ILE A 88 -10.47 15.49 4.95
CA ILE A 88 -11.57 16.23 4.30
C ILE A 88 -12.05 15.50 3.04
N ILE A 89 -11.13 14.98 2.23
CA ILE A 89 -11.52 14.16 1.07
C ILE A 89 -12.27 12.90 1.53
N ASN A 90 -11.75 12.22 2.56
CA ASN A 90 -12.32 10.98 3.07
C ASN A 90 -13.71 11.15 3.74
N SER A 91 -14.06 12.36 4.20
CA SER A 91 -15.38 12.63 4.78
C SER A 91 -16.46 12.91 3.74
N ARG A 92 -16.09 13.18 2.48
CA ARG A 92 -17.02 13.46 1.38
C ARG A 92 -17.46 12.17 0.71
N SER A 93 -18.78 11.94 0.64
CA SER A 93 -19.36 10.71 0.07
C SER A 93 -19.06 10.49 -1.42
N ASN A 94 -18.72 11.55 -2.16
CA ASN A 94 -18.44 11.52 -3.59
C ASN A 94 -16.94 11.66 -3.92
N CYS A 95 -16.06 11.51 -2.94
CA CYS A 95 -14.61 11.60 -3.14
C CYS A 95 -13.90 10.36 -2.59
N VAL A 96 -12.77 10.00 -3.20
CA VAL A 96 -11.99 8.82 -2.84
C VAL A 96 -10.51 9.16 -2.88
N ASN A 97 -9.79 8.79 -1.82
CA ASN A 97 -8.33 8.83 -1.82
C ASN A 97 -7.76 7.57 -2.48
N VAL A 98 -6.83 7.76 -3.42
CA VAL A 98 -6.06 6.69 -4.08
C VAL A 98 -4.58 7.02 -3.96
N LEU A 99 -3.76 6.04 -3.56
CA LEU A 99 -2.31 6.17 -3.45
C LEU A 99 -1.65 5.38 -4.57
N VAL A 100 -0.81 6.04 -5.36
CA VAL A 100 0.09 5.41 -6.33
C VAL A 100 1.52 5.71 -5.89
N THR A 101 2.37 4.69 -5.72
CA THR A 101 3.75 4.86 -5.23
C THR A 101 4.73 3.97 -5.96
N THR A 102 5.97 4.43 -6.16
CA THR A 102 7.07 3.63 -6.72
C THR A 102 7.65 2.62 -5.73
N THR A 103 7.21 2.63 -4.47
CA THR A 103 7.61 1.67 -3.45
C THR A 103 6.95 0.31 -3.69
N GLN A 104 7.69 -0.79 -3.45
CA GLN A 104 7.12 -2.14 -3.47
C GLN A 104 5.91 -2.23 -2.53
N LEU A 105 4.88 -2.98 -2.93
CA LEU A 105 3.58 -2.97 -2.26
C LEU A 105 3.65 -3.25 -0.75
N VAL A 106 4.37 -4.28 -0.32
CA VAL A 106 4.41 -4.66 1.11
C VAL A 106 5.09 -3.58 1.97
N PRO A 107 6.29 -3.07 1.63
CA PRO A 107 6.86 -1.91 2.31
C PRO A 107 6.01 -0.63 2.21
N ALA A 108 5.29 -0.42 1.11
CA ALA A 108 4.38 0.72 0.98
C ALA A 108 3.24 0.65 2.00
N LEU A 109 2.62 -0.52 2.19
CA LEU A 109 1.60 -0.73 3.21
C LEU A 109 2.15 -0.51 4.62
N ALA A 110 3.37 -0.98 4.91
CA ALA A 110 4.03 -0.73 6.18
C ALA A 110 4.24 0.78 6.42
N LYS A 111 4.71 1.52 5.41
CA LYS A 111 4.82 3.00 5.50
C LYS A 111 3.45 3.64 5.76
N VAL A 112 2.41 3.27 5.01
CA VAL A 112 1.06 3.81 5.21
C VAL A 112 0.58 3.60 6.65
N LEU A 113 0.82 2.44 7.23
CA LEU A 113 0.50 2.17 8.64
C LEU A 113 1.36 3.04 9.59
N LEU A 114 2.68 2.99 9.46
CA LEU A 114 3.61 3.70 10.37
C LEU A 114 3.47 5.22 10.30
N TYR A 115 3.05 5.77 9.17
CA TYR A 115 2.74 7.20 8.98
C TYR A 115 1.30 7.56 9.34
N GLY A 116 0.49 6.62 9.85
CA GLY A 116 -0.88 6.89 10.31
C GLY A 116 -1.87 7.19 9.18
N LEU A 117 -1.53 6.85 7.94
CA LEU A 117 -2.34 7.09 6.75
C LEU A 117 -3.40 5.98 6.54
N GLY A 118 -3.35 4.91 7.33
CA GLY A 118 -4.26 3.77 7.21
C GLY A 118 -5.74 4.12 7.42
N GLY A 119 -6.06 5.19 8.13
CA GLY A 119 -7.44 5.68 8.30
C GLY A 119 -8.06 6.22 7.01
N VAL A 120 -7.26 6.85 6.16
CA VAL A 120 -7.70 7.62 4.98
C VAL A 120 -7.45 6.92 3.63
N PHE A 121 -6.62 5.87 3.61
CA PHE A 121 -6.44 5.02 2.43
C PHE A 121 -7.00 3.62 2.70
N SER A 122 -7.97 3.20 1.90
CA SER A 122 -8.35 1.79 1.85
C SER A 122 -7.25 1.00 1.16
N ILE A 123 -6.93 -0.21 1.65
CA ILE A 123 -5.86 -1.04 1.06
C ILE A 123 -6.07 -1.35 -0.42
N GLU A 124 -7.32 -1.44 -0.87
CA GLU A 124 -7.64 -1.65 -2.29
C GLU A 124 -7.33 -0.44 -3.17
N ASN A 125 -7.10 0.73 -2.58
CA ASN A 125 -6.79 1.98 -3.27
C ASN A 125 -5.29 2.30 -3.22
N ILE A 126 -4.45 1.33 -2.87
CA ILE A 126 -2.98 1.49 -2.81
C ILE A 126 -2.36 0.67 -3.96
N TYR A 127 -1.75 1.37 -4.90
CA TYR A 127 -1.13 0.80 -6.10
C TYR A 127 0.39 0.98 -6.02
N SER A 128 1.11 -0.12 -6.28
CA SER A 128 2.57 -0.11 -6.39
C SER A 128 2.98 -0.05 -7.86
N ALA A 129 3.61 1.05 -8.24
CA ALA A 129 4.13 1.35 -9.57
C ALA A 129 5.55 0.78 -9.79
N THR A 130 6.15 0.08 -8.82
CA THR A 130 7.55 -0.38 -8.88
C THR A 130 7.89 -1.18 -10.14
N LYS A 131 6.95 -1.98 -10.65
CA LYS A 131 7.18 -2.83 -11.83
C LYS A 131 6.59 -2.28 -13.13
N ILE A 132 5.46 -1.60 -13.06
CA ILE A 132 4.68 -1.21 -14.25
C ILE A 132 4.68 0.30 -14.52
N GLY A 133 5.29 1.11 -13.64
CA GLY A 133 5.26 2.57 -13.75
C GLY A 133 3.93 3.18 -13.29
N LYS A 134 3.92 4.51 -13.10
CA LYS A 134 2.74 5.23 -12.61
C LYS A 134 1.65 5.37 -13.66
N GLU A 135 2.01 5.57 -14.92
CA GLU A 135 1.08 5.68 -16.05
C GLU A 135 0.13 4.47 -16.11
N SER A 136 0.69 3.25 -16.14
CA SER A 136 -0.13 2.03 -16.12
C SER A 136 -0.93 1.86 -14.82
N CYS A 137 -0.49 2.41 -13.68
CA CYS A 137 -1.32 2.46 -12.47
C CYS A 137 -2.49 3.43 -12.63
N PHE A 138 -2.28 4.61 -13.20
CA PHE A 138 -3.33 5.61 -13.44
C PHE A 138 -4.39 5.08 -14.41
N GLU A 139 -3.99 4.42 -15.50
CA GLU A 139 -4.94 3.75 -16.41
C GLU A 139 -5.81 2.72 -15.70
N ARG A 140 -5.23 1.92 -14.78
CA ARG A 140 -5.97 0.95 -13.98
C ARG A 140 -6.95 1.62 -13.01
N VAL A 141 -6.55 2.75 -12.42
CA VAL A 141 -7.44 3.56 -11.57
C VAL A 141 -8.61 4.08 -12.41
N VAL A 142 -8.36 4.64 -13.59
CA VAL A 142 -9.41 5.12 -14.51
C VAL A 142 -10.32 3.98 -14.96
N SER A 143 -9.76 2.80 -15.27
CA SER A 143 -10.53 1.61 -15.64
C SER A 143 -11.43 1.13 -14.50
N ARG A 144 -11.03 1.30 -13.24
CA ARG A 144 -11.80 0.88 -12.07
C ARG A 144 -12.92 1.85 -11.72
N PHE A 145 -12.64 3.15 -11.69
CA PHE A 145 -13.60 4.17 -11.25
C PHE A 145 -14.44 4.75 -12.41
N GLY A 146 -14.00 4.56 -13.65
CA GLY A 146 -14.71 4.98 -14.85
C GLY A 146 -14.35 6.39 -15.34
N ARG A 147 -14.53 6.63 -16.64
CA ARG A 147 -14.10 7.89 -17.28
C ARG A 147 -14.96 9.12 -16.96
N LYS A 148 -16.08 8.94 -16.24
CA LYS A 148 -16.98 10.03 -15.84
C LYS A 148 -16.54 10.74 -14.56
N CYS A 149 -15.56 10.19 -13.83
CA CYS A 149 -15.00 10.83 -12.65
C CYS A 149 -14.03 11.95 -13.03
N THR A 150 -13.95 12.98 -12.19
CA THR A 150 -12.86 13.96 -12.24
C THR A 150 -11.66 13.38 -11.49
N TYR A 151 -10.51 13.27 -12.17
CA TYR A 151 -9.26 12.81 -11.59
C TYR A 151 -8.39 14.02 -11.24
N VAL A 152 -7.87 14.04 -10.01
CA VAL A 152 -6.93 15.05 -9.54
C VAL A 152 -5.65 14.33 -9.12
N VAL A 153 -4.59 14.52 -9.88
CA VAL A 153 -3.27 13.93 -9.59
C VAL A 153 -2.49 14.91 -8.72
N VAL A 154 -2.01 14.42 -7.57
CA VAL A 154 -1.21 15.21 -6.63
C VAL A 154 0.10 14.48 -6.37
N GLY A 155 1.21 15.16 -6.62
CA GLY A 155 2.54 14.66 -6.36
C GLY A 155 3.60 15.70 -6.69
N ASP A 156 4.85 15.41 -6.33
CA ASP A 156 6.03 16.26 -6.50
C ASP A 156 6.91 15.83 -7.68
N GLY A 157 6.58 14.72 -8.35
CA GLY A 157 7.34 14.14 -9.46
C GLY A 157 6.83 14.52 -10.85
N ARG A 158 7.72 14.36 -11.85
CA ARG A 158 7.39 14.60 -13.27
C ARG A 158 6.34 13.65 -13.83
N ASP A 159 6.29 12.41 -13.31
CA ASP A 159 5.31 11.41 -13.72
C ASP A 159 3.89 11.89 -13.36
N GLU A 160 3.72 12.45 -12.16
CA GLU A 160 2.46 13.03 -11.70
C GLU A 160 2.08 14.29 -12.48
N GLU A 161 3.06 15.16 -12.76
CA GLU A 161 2.85 16.34 -13.59
C GLU A 161 2.36 15.97 -15.00
N SER A 162 2.96 14.94 -15.60
CA SER A 162 2.59 14.47 -16.94
C SER A 162 1.17 13.88 -16.95
N ALA A 163 0.82 13.10 -15.93
CA ALA A 163 -0.52 12.53 -15.80
C ALA A 163 -1.60 13.58 -15.51
N ALA A 164 -1.26 14.68 -14.83
CA ALA A 164 -2.21 15.78 -14.59
C ALA A 164 -2.57 16.58 -15.85
N LYS A 165 -1.78 16.45 -16.93
CA LYS A 165 -1.95 17.17 -18.21
C LYS A 165 -2.77 16.39 -19.25
N GLN A 166 -3.02 15.11 -19.02
CA GLN A 166 -3.79 14.23 -19.91
C GLN A 166 -5.27 14.22 -19.52
#